data_AF-A0A4J2ENN9-F1
#
_entry.id   AF-A0A4J2ENN9-F1
#
_cell.length_a   1.000
_cell.length_b   1.000
_cell.length_c   1.000
_cell.angle_alpha   90.00
_cell.angle_beta   90.00
_cell.angle_gamma   90.00
#
_symmetry.space_group_name_H-M   'P 1'
#
loop_
_entity.id
_entity.type
_entity.pdbx_description
1 polymer ?
#
loop_
_entity_poly.entity_id
_entity_poly.type
_entity_poly.pdbx_seq_one_letter_code
_entity_poly.pdbx_strand_id
1 'polypeptide(L)' 'MVSLNQLNLWTMDALEKNAIVHVCLKEMEHMETCKESIRIFLKDCGFQNITIEIDADLETHQTHKRKVCDLERSYEHQH' A
#
# COMPACT_ATOMS: atom_id res chain seq x y z
N MET A 1 3.89 12.70 -9.11
CA MET A 1 4.77 12.89 -7.92
C MET A 1 4.58 11.68 -7.01
N VAL A 2 5.67 11.04 -6.57
CA VAL A 2 5.64 9.79 -5.78
C VAL A 2 5.98 10.10 -4.33
N SER A 3 5.22 9.57 -3.37
CA SER A 3 5.55 9.68 -1.94
C SER A 3 5.71 8.30 -1.32
N LEU A 4 6.78 8.13 -0.54
CA LEU A 4 6.96 6.96 0.30
C LEU A 4 6.31 7.27 1.65
N ASN A 5 5.22 6.58 1.96
CA ASN A 5 4.44 6.86 3.16
C ASN A 5 4.96 6.08 4.37
N GLN A 6 5.42 4.83 4.17
CA GLN A 6 5.97 4.02 5.25
C GLN A 6 7.00 3.01 4.73
N LEU A 7 8.11 2.85 5.48
CA LEU A 7 9.11 1.81 5.23
C LEU A 7 9.41 1.11 6.56
N ASN A 8 9.16 -0.19 6.62
CA ASN A 8 9.48 -1.01 7.78
C ASN A 8 10.44 -2.14 7.39
N LEU A 9 11.60 -2.18 8.04
CA LEU A 9 12.63 -3.18 7.83
C LEU A 9 12.86 -3.94 9.14
N TRP A 10 12.82 -5.25 9.10
CA TRP A 10 13.12 -6.06 10.28
C TRP A 10 13.78 -7.37 9.90
N THR A 11 14.53 -7.94 10.84
CA THR A 11 15.16 -9.25 10.66
C THR A 11 14.51 -10.23 11.63
N MET A 12 14.07 -11.38 11.12
CA MET A 12 13.62 -12.50 11.95
C MET A 12 14.84 -13.40 12.21
N ASP A 13 15.08 -13.71 13.48
CA ASP A 13 16.12 -14.65 13.95
C ASP A 13 17.53 -14.42 13.34
N ALA A 14 17.88 -13.15 13.07
CA ALA A 14 19.14 -12.69 12.46
C ALA A 14 19.48 -13.25 11.05
N LEU A 15 18.68 -14.16 10.51
CA LEU A 15 18.92 -14.84 9.23
C LEU A 15 18.00 -14.32 8.12
N GLU A 16 16.75 -14.01 8.47
CA GLU A 16 15.72 -13.67 7.50
C GLU A 16 15.45 -12.17 7.50
N LYS A 17 15.89 -11.49 6.44
CA LYS A 17 15.64 -10.05 6.25
C LYS A 17 14.27 -9.86 5.62
N ASN A 18 13.41 -9.09 6.28
CA ASN A 18 12.05 -8.79 5.87
C ASN A 18 11.88 -7.28 5.64
N ALA A 19 11.11 -6.92 4.62
CA ALA A 19 10.78 -5.54 4.29
C ALA A 19 9.29 -5.40 3.99
N ILE A 20 8.65 -4.39 4.58
CA ILE A 20 7.35 -3.87 4.15
C ILE A 20 7.59 -2.45 3.65
N VAL A 21 7.22 -2.20 2.40
CA VAL A 21 7.30 -0.87 1.79
C VAL A 21 5.91 -0.45 1.35
N HIS A 22 5.50 0.72 1.81
CA HIS A 22 4.23 1.34 1.45
C HIS A 22 4.51 2.61 0.66
N VAL A 23 4.08 2.63 -0.60
CA VAL A 23 4.29 3.75 -1.53
C VAL A 23 2.95 4.26 -2.02
N CYS A 24 2.76 5.58 -1.96
CA CYS A 24 1.60 6.24 -2.52
C CYS A 24 1.96 6.84 -3.89
N LEU A 25 1.24 6.41 -4.93
CA LEU A 25 1.39 6.89 -6.29
C LEU A 25 0.15 7.66 -6.72
N LYS A 26 0.34 8.85 -7.28
CA LYS A 26 -0.76 9.64 -7.88
C LYS A 26 -1.21 9.13 -9.24
N GLU A 27 -0.31 8.47 -9.98
CA GLU A 27 -0.54 8.08 -11.37
C GLU A 27 -0.35 6.57 -11.50
N MET A 28 -1.43 5.85 -11.84
CA MET A 28 -1.41 4.39 -11.95
C MET A 28 -0.56 3.87 -13.11
N GLU A 29 -0.27 4.71 -14.11
CA GLU A 29 0.57 4.36 -15.27
C GLU A 29 1.98 3.91 -14.86
N HIS A 30 2.50 4.43 -13.74
CA HIS A 30 3.83 4.06 -13.24
C HIS A 30 3.80 3.05 -12.08
N MET A 31 2.63 2.52 -11.74
CA MET A 31 2.45 1.61 -10.60
C MET A 31 3.27 0.33 -10.75
N GLU A 32 3.20 -0.31 -11.91
CA GLU A 32 3.88 -1.58 -12.17
C GLU A 32 5.40 -1.40 -12.19
N THR A 33 5.90 -0.40 -12.92
CA THR A 33 7.33 -0.09 -13.00
C THR A 33 7.92 0.29 -11.64
N CYS A 34 7.17 1.05 -10.83
CA CYS A 34 7.62 1.44 -9.49
C CYS A 34 7.69 0.22 -8.55
N LYS A 35 6.65 -0.64 -8.58
CA LYS A 35 6.62 -1.89 -7.82
C LYS A 35 7.76 -2.82 -8.19
N GLU A 36 8.02 -2.99 -9.49
CA GLU A 36 9.10 -3.84 -10.01
C GLU A 36 10.47 -3.30 -9.56
N SER A 37 10.69 -1.98 -9.65
CA SER A 37 11.95 -1.34 -9.25
C SER A 37 12.25 -1.52 -7.76
N ILE A 38 11.24 -1.32 -6.90
CA ILE A 38 11.38 -1.52 -5.45
C ILE A 38 11.67 -2.99 -5.15
N ARG A 39 11.00 -3.91 -5.84
CA ARG A 39 11.21 -5.35 -5.67
C ARG A 39 12.63 -5.78 -6.06
N ILE A 40 13.14 -5.28 -7.18
CA ILE A 40 14.51 -5.57 -7.64
C ILE A 40 15.52 -5.02 -6.62
N PHE A 41 15.36 -3.78 -6.20
CA PHE A 41 16.25 -3.14 -5.23
C PHE A 41 16.32 -3.90 -3.90
N LEU A 42 15.17 -4.31 -3.35
CA LEU A 42 15.14 -5.04 -2.09
C LEU A 42 15.68 -6.47 -2.24
N LYS A 43 15.46 -7.13 -3.38
CA LYS A 43 16.09 -8.42 -3.65
C LYS A 43 17.61 -8.31 -3.75
N ASP A 44 18.12 -7.27 -4.42
CA ASP A 44 19.55 -7.01 -4.54
C ASP A 44 20.20 -6.74 -3.17
N CYS A 45 19.48 -6.07 -2.27
CA CYS A 45 19.88 -5.88 -0.87
C CYS A 45 19.82 -7.17 -0.01
N GLY A 46 19.33 -8.29 -0.56
CA GLY A 46 19.25 -9.58 0.12
C GLY A 46 18.04 -9.76 1.04
N PHE A 47 16.96 -9.01 0.84
CA PHE A 47 15.69 -9.26 1.53
C PHE A 47 15.00 -10.50 0.96
N GLN A 48 14.54 -11.37 1.86
CA GLN A 48 13.91 -12.64 1.52
C GLN A 48 12.39 -12.47 1.41
N ASN A 49 11.77 -11.85 2.42
CA ASN A 49 10.35 -11.56 2.40
C ASN A 49 10.14 -10.07 2.18
N ILE A 50 9.56 -9.75 1.02
CA ILE A 50 9.33 -8.38 0.59
C ILE A 50 7.83 -8.23 0.33
N THR A 51 7.19 -7.38 1.12
CA THR A 51 5.80 -6.97 0.95
C THR A 51 5.80 -5.53 0.44
N ILE A 52 5.20 -5.31 -0.73
CA ILE A 52 5.10 -3.98 -1.34
C ILE A 52 3.63 -3.63 -1.48
N GLU A 53 3.21 -2.63 -0.72
CA GLU A 53 1.88 -2.04 -0.77
C GLU A 53 1.98 -0.76 -1.60
N ILE A 54 1.25 -0.71 -2.71
CA ILE A 54 1.16 0.48 -3.54
C ILE A 54 -0.27 0.98 -3.45
N ASP A 55 -0.43 2.13 -2.81
CA ASP A 55 -1.70 2.81 -2.65
C ASP A 55 -1.81 3.91 -3.71
N ALA A 56 -2.97 3.97 -4.36
CA ALA A 56 -3.32 5.13 -5.16
C ALA A 56 -3.86 6.21 -4.23
N ASP A 57 -3.35 7.42 -4.41
CA ASP A 57 -3.64 8.61 -3.61
C ASP A 57 -5.06 8.64 -3.00
N LEU A 58 -5.09 9.03 -1.72
CA LEU A 58 -6.20 9.04 -0.77
C LEU A 58 -7.52 9.64 -1.30
N GLU A 59 -7.50 10.41 -2.39
CA GLU A 59 -8.68 10.94 -3.06
C GLU A 59 -9.65 9.84 -3.54
N THR A 60 -9.13 8.70 -4.01
CA THR A 60 -9.96 7.55 -4.40
C THR A 60 -10.54 6.78 -3.20
N HIS A 61 -9.89 6.86 -2.03
CA HIS A 61 -10.37 6.26 -0.79
C HIS A 61 -11.48 7.10 -0.10
N GLN A 62 -11.49 8.42 -0.26
CA GLN A 62 -12.57 9.28 0.27
C GLN A 62 -13.92 9.01 -0.44
N THR A 63 -13.89 8.72 -1.74
CA THR A 63 -15.11 8.35 -2.49
C THR A 63 -15.68 7.00 -2.04
N HIS A 64 -14.83 6.06 -1.60
CA HIS A 64 -15.28 4.76 -1.10
C HIS A 64 -15.78 4.82 0.36
N LYS A 65 -15.21 5.69 1.20
CA LYS A 65 -15.65 5.87 2.59
C LYS A 65 -16.97 6.64 2.72
N ARG A 66 -17.39 7.38 1.68
CA ARG A 66 -18.70 8.05 1.66
C ARG A 66 -19.88 7.11 1.33
N LYS A 67 -19.66 6.03 0.56
CA LYS A 67 -20.73 5.08 0.21
C LYS A 67 -21.11 4.09 1.32
N VAL A 68 -20.20 3.79 2.25
CA VAL A 68 -20.51 2.90 3.38
C VAL A 68 -21.38 3.59 4.43
N CYS A 69 -21.19 4.88 4.68
CA CYS A 69 -22.02 5.63 5.63
C CYS A 69 -23.46 5.91 5.15
N ASP A 70 -23.70 5.99 3.84
CA ASP A 70 -25.07 6.16 3.32
C ASP A 70 -25.88 4.85 3.34
N LEU A 71 -25.22 3.69 3.23
CA LEU A 71 -25.93 2.41 3.27
C LEU A 71 -26.44 2.07 4.68
N GLU A 72 -25.70 2.43 5.73
CA GLU A 72 -26.14 2.20 7.12
C GLU A 72 -27.34 3.08 7.52
N ARG A 73 -27.45 4.31 6.99
CA ARG A 73 -28.59 5.21 7.31
C ARG A 73 -29.92 4.83 6.66
N SER A 74 -29.91 4.02 5.59
CA SER A 74 -31.14 3.55 4.95
C SER A 74 -31.81 2.38 5.66
N TYR A 75 -31.09 1.63 6.50
CA TYR A 75 -31.66 0.48 7.23
C TYR A 75 -32.34 0.87 8.56
N GLU A 76 -32.01 2.04 9.14
CA GLU A 76 -32.59 2.46 10.42
C GLU A 76 -33.95 3.20 10.32
N HIS A 77 -34.44 3.49 9.11
CA HIS A 77 -35.73 4.17 8.91
C HIS A 77 -36.90 3.25 8.55
N GLN A 78 -36.70 1.93 8.59
CA GLN A 78 -37.78 0.98 8.34
C GLN A 78 -37.96 0.05 9.54
N HIS A 79 -38.42 0.63 10.65
CA HIS A 79 -39.01 -0.12 11.76
C HIS A 79 -40.16 0.65 12.41
#